data_AF-A0A1B7P4T8-F1
#
_entry.id   AF-A0A1B7P4T8-F1
#
_cell.length_a   1.000
_cell.length_b   1.000
_cell.length_c   1.000
_cell.angle_alpha   90.00
_cell.angle_beta   90.00
_cell.angle_gamma   90.00
#
_symmetry.space_group_name_H-M   'P 1'
#
loop_
_entity.id
_entity.type
_entity.pdbx_description
1 polymer ?
#
loop_
_entity_poly.entity_id
_entity_poly.type
_entity_poly.pdbx_seq_one_letter_code
_entity_poly.pdbx_strand_id
1 'polypeptide(L)'
;MAVAKPTADDINQLVALASRSGCNIVGGRRNAIDDMQVTFMSSDVVAKDAHDRTAKILNAIATILVQRPRGGVFAVGARIIHSQSLLQDGSVQLFLAGNDNIPDEMKRYLEDVWQILQRMAAENRKKLAKNPRMRRPDYFDVTPPKNNNTEMTEISANYLELLKKVYIHGSKKWLQQLNKLYSALHKFRDVIFKHVVPELADNDSEYELLDDVVYILRQVEWINTQLEDSEGRDKTSELLSSEQFLRRMCAVGSVVSSLSPTKFTHLDELNEADGQTRKSISHRFKKFVVLQFALAQLERFTRSPRFYRILTKKSVEVICINKSETMVTLPSNATGWIDILKLTLKTSSYEMNEKSETIISKIIPQLKENTSKCPVHCECNLLQYFASADFKPPPISYIGVSQLSCAACAAVFAAWNELHDR
;
A
#
# COMPACT_ATOMS: atom_id res chain seq x y z
N MET A 1 0.97 -34.13 18.10
CA MET A 1 0.86 -33.28 19.31
C MET A 1 0.22 -31.97 18.90
N ALA A 2 -0.86 -31.56 19.56
CA ALA A 2 -1.51 -30.28 19.25
C ALA A 2 -0.58 -29.13 19.65
N VAL A 3 -0.28 -28.23 18.72
CA VAL A 3 0.49 -27.02 18.99
C VAL A 3 -0.38 -26.09 19.82
N ALA A 4 0.14 -25.59 20.95
CA ALA A 4 -0.57 -24.61 21.78
C ALA A 4 -0.90 -23.37 20.93
N LYS A 5 -2.15 -22.90 20.98
CA LYS A 5 -2.59 -21.70 20.25
C LYS A 5 -2.20 -20.42 21.01
N PRO A 6 -1.86 -19.32 20.33
CA PRO A 6 -1.61 -18.03 20.98
C PRO A 6 -2.86 -17.52 21.72
N THR A 7 -2.67 -16.99 22.93
CA THR A 7 -3.73 -16.33 23.69
C THR A 7 -3.88 -14.86 23.27
N ALA A 8 -4.97 -14.21 23.69
CA ALA A 8 -5.16 -12.77 23.49
C ALA A 8 -4.07 -11.93 24.18
N ASP A 9 -3.50 -12.42 25.30
CA ASP A 9 -2.42 -11.74 25.99
C ASP A 9 -1.09 -11.86 25.22
N ASP A 10 -0.80 -13.03 24.65
CA ASP A 10 0.36 -13.23 23.76
C ASP A 10 0.31 -12.28 22.55
N ILE A 11 -0.89 -12.12 21.97
CA ILE A 11 -1.17 -11.16 20.88
C ILE A 11 -0.88 -9.72 21.31
N ASN A 12 -1.35 -9.31 22.49
CA ASN A 12 -1.11 -7.98 23.03
C ASN A 12 0.38 -7.73 23.34
N GLN A 13 1.08 -8.75 23.82
CA GLN A 13 2.52 -8.73 24.07
C GLN A 13 3.33 -8.55 22.77
N LEU A 14 2.92 -9.19 21.67
CA LEU A 14 3.51 -8.96 20.35
C LEU A 14 3.23 -7.56 19.82
N VAL A 15 2.02 -7.05 19.99
CA VAL A 15 1.68 -5.66 19.64
C VAL A 15 2.56 -4.69 20.43
N ALA A 16 2.74 -4.92 21.73
CA ALA A 16 3.64 -4.12 22.57
C ALA A 16 5.10 -4.19 22.12
N LEU A 17 5.58 -5.39 21.75
CA LEU A 17 6.91 -5.56 21.18
C LEU A 17 7.05 -4.77 19.89
N ALA A 18 6.10 -4.89 18.97
CA ALA A 18 6.11 -4.17 17.70
C ALA A 18 6.21 -2.66 17.88
N SER A 19 5.37 -2.13 18.77
CA SER A 19 5.27 -0.72 19.08
C SER A 19 6.52 -0.16 19.77
N ARG A 20 7.24 -0.96 20.55
CA ARG A 20 8.44 -0.54 21.29
C ARG A 20 9.76 -0.78 20.55
N SER A 21 9.83 -1.80 19.71
CA SER A 21 11.10 -2.28 19.14
C SER A 21 11.30 -2.01 17.65
N GLY A 22 10.22 -1.76 16.90
CA GLY A 22 10.30 -1.74 15.44
C GLY A 22 10.88 -3.03 14.85
N CYS A 23 10.81 -4.15 15.59
CA CYS A 23 11.36 -5.45 15.19
C CYS A 23 10.78 -5.86 13.83
N ASN A 24 11.65 -5.85 12.81
CA ASN A 24 11.39 -6.44 11.51
C ASN A 24 11.88 -7.89 11.54
N ILE A 25 11.02 -8.81 11.99
CA ILE A 25 11.22 -10.26 11.84
C ILE A 25 11.28 -10.56 10.32
N VAL A 26 12.19 -11.42 9.88
CA VAL A 26 12.33 -11.77 8.45
C VAL A 26 11.40 -12.92 8.10
N GLY A 27 10.18 -12.57 7.74
CA GLY A 27 9.69 -13.13 6.48
C GLY A 27 10.42 -12.38 5.37
N GLY A 28 10.78 -13.03 4.27
CA GLY A 28 11.07 -12.30 3.04
C GLY A 28 9.99 -11.21 2.90
N ARG A 29 10.38 -9.95 2.68
CA ARG A 29 9.42 -8.86 2.49
C ARG A 29 8.51 -9.27 1.35
N ARG A 30 7.40 -9.94 1.64
CA ARG A 30 6.37 -10.22 0.66
C ARG A 30 5.87 -8.85 0.25
N ASN A 31 5.77 -8.65 -1.06
CA ASN A 31 5.26 -7.42 -1.62
C ASN A 31 3.93 -7.06 -0.92
N ALA A 32 3.66 -5.78 -0.73
CA ALA A 32 2.55 -5.25 0.07
C ALA A 32 1.15 -5.51 -0.53
N ILE A 33 0.86 -6.73 -0.97
CA ILE A 33 -0.36 -7.03 -1.72
C ILE A 33 -1.11 -8.27 -1.21
N ASP A 34 -0.49 -9.29 -0.59
CA ASP A 34 -1.17 -10.60 -0.50
C ASP A 34 -1.68 -11.10 0.87
N ASP A 35 -1.20 -10.64 2.03
CA ASP A 35 -1.33 -11.46 3.26
C ASP A 35 -2.15 -10.90 4.44
N MET A 36 -2.91 -9.80 4.29
CA MET A 36 -3.81 -9.29 5.36
C MET A 36 -5.27 -9.74 5.19
N GLN A 37 -5.45 -11.02 4.88
CA GLN A 37 -6.76 -11.64 4.84
C GLN A 37 -7.16 -12.10 6.25
N VAL A 38 -8.43 -11.92 6.57
CA VAL A 38 -9.08 -12.24 7.83
C VAL A 38 -10.34 -13.04 7.56
N THR A 39 -10.43 -14.29 8.01
CA THR A 39 -11.64 -15.10 7.75
C THR A 39 -12.81 -14.60 8.60
N PHE A 40 -13.74 -13.86 7.97
CA PHE A 40 -15.04 -13.49 8.58
C PHE A 40 -16.21 -14.35 8.07
N MET A 41 -15.97 -15.26 7.13
CA MET A 41 -16.94 -16.21 6.54
C MET A 41 -16.26 -17.54 6.19
N SER A 42 -17.01 -18.65 6.23
CA SER A 42 -16.56 -19.94 5.66
C SER A 42 -16.09 -19.77 4.21
N SER A 43 -14.98 -20.41 3.85
CA SER A 43 -14.24 -20.29 2.57
C SER A 43 -15.09 -20.51 1.31
N ASP A 44 -16.28 -21.10 1.46
CA ASP A 44 -17.07 -21.64 0.37
C ASP A 44 -17.90 -20.57 -0.38
N VAL A 45 -17.90 -19.32 0.09
CA VAL A 45 -18.75 -18.23 -0.45
C VAL A 45 -17.97 -17.21 -1.29
N VAL A 46 -16.64 -17.21 -1.27
CA VAL A 46 -15.83 -16.17 -1.96
C VAL A 46 -14.75 -16.80 -2.84
N ALA A 47 -14.90 -16.65 -4.15
CA ALA A 47 -13.89 -17.08 -5.12
C ALA A 47 -12.51 -16.46 -4.83
N LYS A 48 -11.46 -17.28 -4.87
CA LYS A 48 -10.05 -16.93 -4.58
C LYS A 48 -9.58 -15.64 -5.28
N ASP A 49 -10.06 -15.35 -6.49
CA ASP A 49 -9.72 -14.16 -7.29
C ASP A 49 -10.43 -12.86 -6.84
N ALA A 50 -11.49 -12.97 -6.04
CA ALA A 50 -12.20 -11.82 -5.48
C ALA A 50 -11.44 -11.13 -4.34
N HIS A 51 -10.62 -11.90 -3.61
CA HIS A 51 -9.82 -11.41 -2.49
C HIS A 51 -8.68 -10.51 -2.95
N ASP A 52 -7.92 -10.92 -3.97
CA ASP A 52 -6.78 -10.17 -4.52
C ASP A 52 -7.19 -8.76 -5.01
N ARG A 53 -8.34 -8.63 -5.68
CA ARG A 53 -8.80 -7.32 -6.16
C ARG A 53 -9.21 -6.39 -5.03
N THR A 54 -9.98 -6.92 -4.10
CA THR A 54 -10.45 -6.15 -2.95
C THR A 54 -9.25 -5.70 -2.10
N ALA A 55 -8.24 -6.57 -1.97
CA ALA A 55 -6.96 -6.23 -1.36
C ALA A 55 -6.25 -5.07 -2.06
N LYS A 56 -6.09 -5.15 -3.39
CA LYS A 56 -5.48 -4.09 -4.20
C LYS A 56 -6.19 -2.74 -4.05
N ILE A 57 -7.53 -2.74 -3.96
CA ILE A 57 -8.31 -1.52 -3.79
C ILE A 57 -8.13 -0.94 -2.40
N LEU A 58 -8.26 -1.75 -1.34
CA LEU A 58 -8.13 -1.27 0.03
C LEU A 58 -6.70 -0.81 0.32
N ASN A 59 -5.68 -1.50 -0.19
CA ASN A 59 -4.29 -1.05 -0.13
C ASN A 59 -4.07 0.26 -0.90
N ALA A 60 -4.71 0.42 -2.07
CA ALA A 60 -4.63 1.66 -2.83
C ALA A 60 -5.28 2.82 -2.07
N ILE A 61 -6.46 2.61 -1.48
CA ILE A 61 -7.12 3.61 -0.61
C ILE A 61 -6.20 3.96 0.56
N ALA A 62 -5.68 2.97 1.29
CA ALA A 62 -4.76 3.21 2.40
C ALA A 62 -3.52 4.02 1.97
N THR A 63 -2.95 3.69 0.81
CA THR A 63 -1.78 4.35 0.24
C THR A 63 -2.01 5.84 -0.03
N ILE A 64 -3.15 6.21 -0.62
CA ILE A 64 -3.45 7.61 -0.95
C ILE A 64 -3.81 8.48 0.26
N LEU A 65 -4.00 7.88 1.45
CA LEU A 65 -4.21 8.64 2.69
C LEU A 65 -2.89 9.21 3.24
N VAL A 66 -1.73 8.71 2.79
CA VAL A 66 -0.45 9.08 3.39
C VAL A 66 0.04 10.45 2.95
N GLN A 67 -0.15 11.44 3.81
CA GLN A 67 0.38 12.80 3.63
C GLN A 67 1.81 12.99 4.16
N ARG A 68 2.09 12.49 5.38
CA ARG A 68 3.34 12.81 6.10
C ARG A 68 4.48 11.82 5.76
N PRO A 69 5.74 12.29 5.65
CA PRO A 69 6.88 11.41 5.41
C PRO A 69 7.16 10.40 6.53
N ARG A 70 6.76 10.70 7.77
CA ARG A 70 6.90 9.85 8.96
C ARG A 70 5.55 9.76 9.68
N GLY A 71 5.30 8.64 10.36
CA GLY A 71 4.12 8.44 11.23
C GLY A 71 2.78 8.16 10.51
N GLY A 72 2.62 8.58 9.25
CA GLY A 72 1.39 8.32 8.48
C GLY A 72 1.26 6.87 8.01
N VAL A 73 0.84 5.98 8.91
CA VAL A 73 0.39 4.61 8.60
C VAL A 73 -1.11 4.55 8.80
N PHE A 74 -1.81 3.98 7.82
CA PHE A 74 -3.25 3.89 7.80
C PHE A 74 -3.67 2.46 7.45
N ALA A 75 -4.69 1.98 8.13
CA ALA A 75 -5.42 0.77 7.82
C ALA A 75 -6.84 1.14 7.37
N VAL A 76 -7.33 0.41 6.36
CA VAL A 76 -8.63 0.65 5.71
C VAL A 76 -9.38 -0.66 5.62
N GLY A 77 -10.55 -0.70 6.26
CA GLY A 77 -11.52 -1.76 6.10
C GLY A 77 -12.74 -1.24 5.36
N ALA A 78 -13.58 -2.14 4.86
CA ALA A 78 -14.81 -1.74 4.20
C ALA A 78 -15.95 -2.69 4.55
N ARG A 79 -17.17 -2.16 4.51
CA ARG A 79 -18.42 -2.93 4.62
C ARG A 79 -19.37 -2.46 3.55
N ILE A 80 -20.02 -3.41 2.89
CA ILE A 80 -20.96 -3.14 1.81
C ILE A 80 -22.35 -3.51 2.34
N ILE A 81 -23.19 -2.51 2.52
CA ILE A 81 -24.57 -2.71 2.96
C ILE A 81 -25.44 -2.76 1.71
N HIS A 82 -25.94 -3.95 1.39
CA HIS A 82 -26.87 -4.12 0.30
C HIS A 82 -28.26 -3.61 0.71
N SER A 83 -28.96 -3.02 -0.25
CA SER A 83 -30.36 -2.65 -0.09
C SER A 83 -31.18 -3.89 0.24
N GLN A 84 -31.90 -3.86 1.37
CA GLN A 84 -32.80 -4.95 1.79
C GLN A 84 -34.26 -4.68 1.35
N SER A 85 -34.55 -3.50 0.80
CA SER A 85 -35.89 -3.06 0.38
C SER A 85 -35.77 -2.02 -0.73
N LEU A 86 -36.76 -1.98 -1.64
CA LEU A 86 -36.88 -0.99 -2.73
C LEU A 86 -36.80 0.48 -2.26
N LEU A 87 -37.00 0.74 -0.96
CA LEU A 87 -36.99 2.08 -0.35
C LEU A 87 -35.67 2.48 0.33
N GLN A 88 -34.71 1.56 0.48
CA GLN A 88 -33.41 1.85 1.09
C GLN A 88 -32.30 1.71 0.06
N ASP A 89 -31.61 2.81 -0.24
CA ASP A 89 -30.40 2.77 -1.04
C ASP A 89 -29.29 2.06 -0.25
N GLY A 90 -28.64 1.07 -0.85
CA GLY A 90 -27.47 0.43 -0.24
C GLY A 90 -26.35 1.44 0.00
N SER A 91 -25.47 1.15 0.95
CA SER A 91 -24.38 2.05 1.36
C SER A 91 -23.03 1.35 1.40
N VAL A 92 -21.97 2.15 1.41
CA VAL A 92 -20.59 1.69 1.63
C VAL A 92 -20.06 2.38 2.88
N GLN A 93 -19.56 1.59 3.83
CA GLN A 93 -18.85 2.12 4.99
C GLN A 93 -17.37 1.83 4.82
N LEU A 94 -16.54 2.87 4.90
CA LEU A 94 -15.08 2.76 4.91
C LEU A 94 -14.60 3.07 6.32
N PHE A 95 -13.89 2.12 6.93
CA PHE A 95 -13.35 2.26 8.27
C PHE A 95 -11.88 2.60 8.18
N LEU A 96 -11.49 3.70 8.82
CA LEU A 96 -10.13 4.20 8.82
C LEU A 96 -9.54 4.09 10.22
N ALA A 97 -8.38 3.45 10.33
CA ALA A 97 -7.57 3.50 11.54
C ALA A 97 -6.18 4.06 11.20
N GLY A 98 -5.65 4.90 12.08
CA GLY A 98 -4.29 5.43 12.00
C GLY A 98 -3.51 5.06 13.26
N ASN A 99 -2.17 5.10 13.18
CA ASN A 99 -1.35 5.00 14.39
C ASN A 99 -1.47 6.25 15.28
N ASP A 100 -1.89 7.35 14.67
CA ASP A 100 -2.32 8.58 15.32
C ASP A 100 -3.83 8.79 15.09
N ASN A 101 -4.45 9.66 15.88
CA ASN A 101 -5.83 10.06 15.65
C ASN A 101 -5.99 10.69 14.27
N ILE A 102 -7.05 10.29 13.56
CA ILE A 102 -7.32 10.73 12.20
C ILE A 102 -8.08 12.07 12.24
N PRO A 103 -7.59 13.13 11.59
CA PRO A 103 -8.30 14.39 11.53
C PRO A 103 -9.52 14.32 10.59
N ASP A 104 -10.57 15.09 10.86
CA ASP A 104 -11.79 15.16 10.04
C ASP A 104 -11.54 15.59 8.58
N GLU A 105 -10.44 16.31 8.34
CA GLU A 105 -9.95 16.63 7.00
C GLU A 105 -9.68 15.39 6.15
N MET A 106 -9.18 14.32 6.77
CA MET A 106 -8.90 13.05 6.08
C MET A 106 -10.19 12.34 5.68
N LYS A 107 -11.23 12.46 6.52
CA LYS A 107 -12.57 11.95 6.22
C LYS A 107 -13.11 12.61 4.96
N ARG A 108 -13.13 13.94 4.93
CA ARG A 108 -13.58 14.74 3.78
C ARG A 108 -12.76 14.45 2.52
N TYR A 109 -11.44 14.33 2.66
CA TYR A 109 -10.56 13.96 1.54
C TYR A 109 -10.96 12.63 0.90
N LEU A 110 -11.23 11.60 1.71
CA LEU A 110 -11.60 10.29 1.18
C LEU A 110 -13.01 10.29 0.58
N GLU A 111 -13.95 11.03 1.17
CA GLU A 111 -15.28 11.23 0.61
C GLU A 111 -15.20 11.90 -0.77
N ASP A 112 -14.39 12.96 -0.92
CA ASP A 112 -14.16 13.63 -2.21
C ASP A 112 -13.54 12.69 -3.24
N VAL A 113 -12.50 11.93 -2.84
CA VAL A 113 -11.88 10.93 -3.73
C VAL A 113 -12.92 9.90 -4.17
N TRP A 114 -13.73 9.42 -3.24
CA TRP A 114 -14.77 8.46 -3.57
C TRP A 114 -15.76 9.02 -4.58
N GLN A 115 -16.24 10.26 -4.41
CA GLN A 115 -17.12 10.92 -5.37
C GLN A 115 -16.52 11.02 -6.77
N ILE A 116 -15.21 11.30 -6.88
CA ILE A 116 -14.51 11.28 -8.17
C ILE A 116 -14.56 9.87 -8.79
N LEU A 117 -14.30 8.82 -8.01
CA LEU A 117 -14.39 7.43 -8.47
C LEU A 117 -15.82 7.06 -8.92
N GLN A 118 -16.86 7.57 -8.26
CA GLN A 118 -18.25 7.36 -8.69
C GLN A 118 -18.53 8.00 -10.05
N ARG A 119 -18.06 9.24 -10.28
CA ARG A 119 -18.18 9.91 -11.58
C ARG A 119 -17.46 9.15 -12.68
N MET A 120 -16.22 8.73 -12.43
CA MET A 120 -15.44 7.90 -13.35
C MET A 120 -16.16 6.58 -13.70
N ALA A 121 -16.74 5.91 -12.69
CA ALA A 121 -17.47 4.66 -12.90
C ALA A 121 -18.72 4.86 -13.75
N ALA A 122 -19.48 5.93 -13.52
CA ALA A 122 -20.64 6.28 -14.33
C ALA A 122 -20.27 6.57 -15.80
N GLU A 123 -19.17 7.28 -16.04
CA GLU A 123 -18.66 7.54 -17.39
C GLU A 123 -18.21 6.26 -18.10
N ASN A 124 -17.46 5.40 -17.41
CA ASN A 124 -17.02 4.12 -17.94
C ASN A 124 -18.22 3.22 -18.29
N ARG A 125 -19.31 3.28 -17.50
CA ARG A 125 -20.54 2.54 -17.81
C ARG A 125 -21.22 3.06 -19.08
N LYS A 126 -21.26 4.37 -19.30
CA LYS A 126 -21.79 4.96 -20.54
C LYS A 126 -20.96 4.52 -21.76
N LYS A 127 -19.63 4.45 -21.63
CA LYS A 127 -18.73 3.94 -22.69
C LYS A 127 -18.97 2.45 -22.98
N LEU A 128 -19.10 1.62 -21.94
CA LEU A 128 -19.42 0.19 -22.05
C LEU A 128 -20.78 -0.07 -22.73
N ALA A 129 -21.79 0.78 -22.47
CA ALA A 129 -23.10 0.65 -23.11
C ALA A 129 -23.01 0.85 -24.64
N LYS A 130 -22.13 1.74 -25.09
CA LYS A 130 -21.92 2.11 -26.50
C LYS A 130 -21.03 1.14 -27.28
N ASN A 131 -20.24 0.28 -26.61
CA ASN A 131 -19.23 -0.54 -27.28
C ASN A 131 -19.38 -2.05 -26.95
N PRO A 132 -20.04 -2.85 -27.81
CA PRO A 132 -20.34 -4.27 -27.54
C PRO A 132 -19.11 -5.17 -27.35
N ARG A 133 -17.95 -4.78 -27.92
CA ARG A 133 -16.68 -5.52 -27.80
C ARG A 133 -16.13 -5.59 -26.36
N MET A 134 -16.60 -4.72 -25.47
CA MET A 134 -16.23 -4.70 -24.05
C MET A 134 -17.21 -5.49 -23.16
N ARG A 135 -18.19 -6.20 -23.74
CA ARG A 135 -19.14 -7.10 -23.02
C ARG A 135 -18.67 -8.56 -22.99
N ARG A 136 -17.36 -8.82 -23.16
CA ARG A 136 -16.87 -10.19 -23.15
C ARG A 136 -17.03 -10.80 -21.74
N PRO A 137 -17.38 -12.09 -21.62
CA PRO A 137 -17.54 -12.77 -20.32
C PRO A 137 -16.28 -12.69 -19.44
N ASP A 138 -15.11 -12.81 -20.07
CA ASP A 138 -13.78 -12.70 -19.45
C ASP A 138 -13.50 -11.31 -18.81
N TYR A 139 -14.23 -10.25 -19.18
CA TYR A 139 -14.07 -8.91 -18.62
C TYR A 139 -14.60 -8.79 -17.18
N PHE A 140 -15.53 -9.68 -16.80
CA PHE A 140 -15.96 -9.85 -15.41
C PHE A 140 -14.88 -10.53 -14.58
N ASP A 141 -14.15 -11.47 -15.21
CA ASP A 141 -13.13 -12.32 -14.59
C ASP A 141 -11.73 -11.72 -14.63
N VAL A 142 -11.45 -10.72 -15.48
CA VAL A 142 -10.21 -9.90 -15.54
C VAL A 142 -10.58 -8.50 -16.02
N THR A 143 -10.41 -7.46 -15.18
CA THR A 143 -10.40 -6.07 -15.68
C THR A 143 -8.99 -5.80 -16.22
N PRO A 144 -8.77 -5.82 -17.55
CA PRO A 144 -7.43 -5.74 -18.12
C PRO A 144 -6.83 -4.36 -17.82
N PRO A 145 -5.49 -4.27 -17.68
CA PRO A 145 -4.80 -3.00 -17.79
C PRO A 145 -5.26 -2.27 -19.05
N LYS A 146 -5.30 -0.94 -19.01
CA LYS A 146 -5.64 -0.16 -20.20
C LYS A 146 -4.62 -0.50 -21.28
N ASN A 147 -5.06 -0.81 -22.50
CA ASN A 147 -4.14 -1.13 -23.58
C ASN A 147 -3.49 0.18 -24.03
N ASN A 148 -2.24 0.41 -23.63
CA ASN A 148 -1.53 1.67 -23.84
C ASN A 148 -1.42 2.04 -25.32
N ASN A 149 -1.51 1.06 -26.22
CA ASN A 149 -1.24 1.25 -27.65
C ASN A 149 -2.47 1.69 -28.48
N THR A 150 -3.69 1.69 -27.93
CA THR A 150 -4.92 1.99 -28.72
C THR A 150 -5.83 3.06 -28.12
N GLU A 151 -5.67 3.40 -26.82
CA GLU A 151 -6.50 4.40 -26.11
C GLU A 151 -5.66 5.49 -25.43
N MET A 152 -4.49 5.81 -25.99
CA MET A 152 -3.55 6.78 -25.42
C MET A 152 -3.99 8.25 -25.57
N THR A 153 -5.12 8.53 -26.22
CA THR A 153 -5.37 9.88 -26.74
C THR A 153 -6.00 10.86 -25.75
N GLU A 154 -6.52 10.45 -24.58
CA GLU A 154 -6.96 11.44 -23.57
C GLU A 154 -7.08 10.86 -22.16
N ILE A 155 -6.41 11.50 -21.19
CA ILE A 155 -6.68 11.31 -19.77
C ILE A 155 -8.02 12.03 -19.50
N SER A 156 -9.04 11.30 -19.03
CA SER A 156 -10.34 11.92 -18.76
C SER A 156 -10.24 12.99 -17.67
N ALA A 157 -11.06 14.04 -17.75
CA ALA A 157 -11.10 15.12 -16.77
C ALA A 157 -11.24 14.63 -15.31
N ASN A 158 -12.12 13.66 -15.04
CA ASN A 158 -12.26 13.09 -13.68
C ASN A 158 -10.98 12.36 -13.21
N TYR A 159 -10.25 11.72 -14.12
CA TYR A 159 -8.99 11.07 -13.74
C TYR A 159 -7.88 12.10 -13.49
N LEU A 160 -7.81 13.18 -14.27
CA LEU A 160 -6.93 14.32 -13.96
C LEU A 160 -7.27 14.95 -12.60
N GLU A 161 -8.55 15.10 -12.29
CA GLU A 161 -9.00 15.59 -10.98
C GLU A 161 -8.56 14.66 -9.84
N LEU A 162 -8.71 13.34 -10.01
CA LEU A 162 -8.24 12.34 -9.05
C LEU A 162 -6.72 12.44 -8.84
N LEU A 163 -5.96 12.45 -9.94
CA LEU A 163 -4.49 12.55 -9.92
C LEU A 163 -4.07 13.81 -9.16
N LYS A 164 -4.63 14.97 -9.51
CA LYS A 164 -4.36 16.25 -8.86
C LYS A 164 -4.62 16.18 -7.35
N LYS A 165 -5.81 15.72 -6.94
CA LYS A 165 -6.20 15.67 -5.53
C LYS A 165 -5.28 14.75 -4.72
N VAL A 166 -4.93 13.58 -5.25
CA VAL A 166 -4.03 12.62 -4.59
C VAL A 166 -2.59 13.13 -4.50
N TYR A 167 -2.04 13.72 -5.55
CA TYR A 167 -0.67 14.24 -5.54
C TYR A 167 -0.52 15.45 -4.61
N ILE A 168 -1.49 16.37 -4.59
CA ILE A 168 -1.49 17.51 -3.66
C ILE A 168 -1.53 17.00 -2.22
N HIS A 169 -2.40 16.05 -1.91
CA HIS A 169 -2.52 15.47 -0.56
C HIS A 169 -1.25 14.73 -0.13
N GLY A 170 -0.67 13.91 -1.01
CA GLY A 170 0.55 13.12 -0.75
C GLY A 170 1.87 13.87 -0.94
N SER A 171 1.82 15.16 -1.29
CA SER A 171 2.95 15.97 -1.77
C SER A 171 4.20 15.87 -0.90
N LYS A 172 4.07 16.09 0.42
CA LYS A 172 5.21 16.07 1.35
C LYS A 172 5.96 14.74 1.34
N LYS A 173 5.24 13.61 1.40
CA LYS A 173 5.86 12.28 1.34
C LYS A 173 6.45 12.00 -0.04
N TRP A 174 5.74 12.39 -1.10
CA TRP A 174 6.20 12.18 -2.47
C TRP A 174 7.48 12.97 -2.78
N LEU A 175 7.55 14.27 -2.43
CA LEU A 175 8.76 15.11 -2.58
C LEU A 175 9.96 14.52 -1.84
N GLN A 176 9.75 13.93 -0.65
CA GLN A 176 10.83 13.24 0.04
C GLN A 176 11.34 12.02 -0.76
N GLN A 177 10.46 11.28 -1.43
CA GLN A 177 10.86 10.16 -2.29
C GLN A 177 11.54 10.65 -3.57
N LEU A 178 11.07 11.76 -4.16
CA LEU A 178 11.70 12.42 -5.30
C LEU A 178 13.16 12.77 -4.98
N ASN A 179 13.43 13.48 -3.89
CA ASN A 179 14.79 13.86 -3.50
C ASN A 179 15.68 12.63 -3.26
N LYS A 180 15.13 11.62 -2.58
CA LYS A 180 15.83 10.35 -2.32
C LYS A 180 16.16 9.59 -3.60
N LEU A 181 15.25 9.61 -4.59
CA LEU A 181 15.46 8.97 -5.88
C LEU A 181 16.47 9.76 -6.71
N TYR A 182 16.33 11.09 -6.77
CA TYR A 182 17.23 11.96 -7.51
C TYR A 182 18.69 11.77 -7.11
N SER A 183 18.99 11.83 -5.80
CA SER A 183 20.35 11.57 -5.31
C SER A 183 20.83 10.14 -5.58
N ALA A 184 19.93 9.15 -5.64
CA ALA A 184 20.30 7.78 -5.95
C ALA A 184 20.58 7.58 -7.44
N LEU A 185 19.79 8.20 -8.32
CA LEU A 185 19.96 8.14 -9.77
C LEU A 185 21.25 8.80 -10.23
N HIS A 186 21.67 9.93 -9.63
CA HIS A 186 22.97 10.54 -9.94
C HIS A 186 24.13 9.61 -9.58
N LYS A 187 24.09 8.98 -8.40
CA LYS A 187 25.10 7.99 -8.02
C LYS A 187 25.08 6.77 -8.93
N PHE A 188 23.89 6.26 -9.26
CA PHE A 188 23.73 5.15 -10.19
C PHE A 188 24.33 5.49 -11.55
N ARG A 189 24.01 6.67 -12.09
CA ARG A 189 24.58 7.19 -13.33
C ARG A 189 26.11 7.20 -13.28
N ASP A 190 26.70 7.73 -12.21
CA ASP A 190 28.16 7.74 -12.05
C ASP A 190 28.77 6.34 -12.05
N VAL A 191 28.12 5.37 -11.40
CA VAL A 191 28.54 3.96 -11.39
C VAL A 191 28.47 3.37 -12.80
N ILE A 192 27.33 3.53 -13.49
CA ILE A 192 27.13 3.02 -14.85
C ILE A 192 28.19 3.56 -15.81
N PHE A 193 28.42 4.87 -15.83
CA PHE A 193 29.39 5.47 -16.76
C PHE A 193 30.83 5.06 -16.48
N LYS A 194 31.20 4.79 -15.22
CA LYS A 194 32.58 4.45 -14.84
C LYS A 194 32.89 2.97 -14.91
N HIS A 195 31.90 2.12 -14.63
CA HIS A 195 32.13 0.69 -14.37
C HIS A 195 31.35 -0.24 -15.30
N VAL A 196 30.26 0.21 -15.93
CA VAL A 196 29.43 -0.65 -16.79
C VAL A 196 29.64 -0.32 -18.26
N VAL A 197 29.42 0.94 -18.66
CA VAL A 197 29.52 1.39 -20.06
C VAL A 197 30.86 1.04 -20.73
N PRO A 198 32.03 1.13 -20.07
CA PRO A 198 33.30 0.75 -20.71
C PRO A 198 33.41 -0.73 -21.10
N GLU A 199 32.59 -1.59 -20.49
CA GLU A 199 32.60 -3.04 -20.70
C GLU A 199 31.48 -3.51 -21.65
N LEU A 200 30.55 -2.62 -22.03
CA LEU A 200 29.42 -2.95 -22.90
C LEU A 200 29.80 -2.98 -24.38
N ALA A 201 29.25 -3.97 -25.09
CA ALA A 201 29.30 -4.02 -26.54
C ALA A 201 28.21 -3.12 -27.16
N ASP A 202 28.45 -2.56 -28.35
CA ASP A 202 27.56 -1.57 -29.01
C ASP A 202 26.10 -2.01 -29.24
N ASN A 203 25.77 -3.30 -29.11
CA ASN A 203 24.41 -3.85 -29.28
C ASN A 203 23.90 -4.59 -28.04
N ASP A 204 24.36 -4.20 -26.84
CA ASP A 204 23.95 -4.86 -25.62
C ASP A 204 22.47 -4.59 -25.28
N SER A 205 21.75 -5.64 -24.88
CA SER A 205 20.40 -5.56 -24.32
C SER A 205 20.32 -4.69 -23.05
N GLU A 206 21.46 -4.45 -22.39
CA GLU A 206 21.55 -3.50 -21.27
C GLU A 206 21.17 -2.07 -21.65
N TYR A 207 21.40 -1.64 -22.91
CA TYR A 207 21.03 -0.29 -23.35
C TYR A 207 19.52 -0.03 -23.26
N GLU A 208 18.67 -1.03 -23.56
CA GLU A 208 17.22 -0.87 -23.42
C GLU A 208 16.81 -0.62 -21.96
N LEU A 209 17.45 -1.31 -21.02
CA LEU A 209 17.20 -1.15 -19.60
C LEU A 209 17.71 0.20 -19.08
N LEU A 210 18.87 0.63 -19.56
CA LEU A 210 19.45 1.93 -19.22
C LEU A 210 18.63 3.09 -19.81
N ASP A 211 18.04 2.92 -21.00
CA ASP A 211 17.15 3.90 -21.61
C ASP A 211 15.91 4.18 -20.76
N ASP A 212 15.29 3.14 -20.18
CA ASP A 212 14.20 3.28 -19.22
C ASP A 212 14.63 4.11 -17.99
N VAL A 213 15.85 3.86 -17.47
CA VAL A 213 16.40 4.61 -16.33
C VAL A 213 16.71 6.05 -16.70
N VAL A 214 17.31 6.30 -17.87
CA VAL A 214 17.61 7.63 -18.40
C VAL A 214 16.32 8.42 -18.62
N TYR A 215 15.28 7.78 -19.15
CA TYR A 215 13.96 8.39 -19.27
C TYR A 215 13.45 8.86 -17.91
N ILE A 216 13.47 7.99 -16.89
CA ILE A 216 13.03 8.34 -15.52
C ILE A 216 13.88 9.48 -14.95
N LEU A 217 15.20 9.43 -15.10
CA LEU A 217 16.11 10.48 -14.65
C LEU A 217 15.75 11.83 -15.29
N ARG A 218 15.53 11.88 -16.61
CA ARG A 218 15.11 13.11 -17.30
C ARG A 218 13.77 13.65 -16.77
N GLN A 219 12.82 12.77 -16.42
CA GLN A 219 11.56 13.22 -15.82
C GLN A 219 11.79 13.80 -14.42
N VAL A 220 12.62 13.16 -13.60
CA VAL A 220 12.96 13.63 -12.24
C VAL A 220 13.71 14.96 -12.29
N GLU A 221 14.68 15.09 -13.21
CA GLU A 221 15.40 16.35 -13.47
C GLU A 221 14.44 17.45 -13.88
N TRP A 222 13.56 17.19 -14.86
CA TRP A 222 12.54 18.15 -15.26
C TRP A 222 11.69 18.58 -14.07
N ILE A 223 11.15 17.65 -13.27
CA ILE A 223 10.36 17.97 -12.07
C ILE A 223 11.15 18.90 -11.15
N ASN A 224 12.41 18.58 -10.84
CA ASN A 224 13.24 19.40 -9.97
C ASN A 224 13.44 20.83 -10.50
N THR A 225 13.58 21.01 -11.83
CA THR A 225 13.66 22.36 -12.42
C THR A 225 12.38 23.17 -12.31
N GLN A 226 11.24 22.53 -12.02
CA GLN A 226 9.93 23.19 -11.91
C GLN A 226 9.49 23.41 -10.45
N LEU A 227 10.24 22.91 -9.46
CA LEU A 227 9.90 23.07 -8.04
C LEU A 227 10.13 24.49 -7.53
N GLU A 228 11.05 25.22 -8.15
CA GLU A 228 11.38 26.61 -7.81
C GLU A 228 11.33 27.47 -9.08
N ASP A 229 10.96 28.74 -8.95
CA ASP A 229 11.10 29.69 -10.04
C ASP A 229 12.49 30.34 -10.09
N SER A 230 12.69 31.25 -11.05
CA SER A 230 13.95 32.00 -11.20
C SER A 230 14.30 32.86 -9.98
N GLU A 231 13.34 33.13 -9.09
CA GLU A 231 13.51 33.89 -7.84
C GLU A 231 13.64 32.95 -6.62
N GLY A 232 13.63 31.62 -6.81
CA GLY A 232 13.73 30.62 -5.75
C GLY A 232 12.42 30.40 -4.97
N ARG A 233 11.27 30.82 -5.50
CA ARG A 233 9.96 30.61 -4.83
C ARG A 233 9.44 29.21 -5.07
N ASP A 234 8.91 28.59 -4.01
CA ASP A 234 8.28 27.25 -4.06
C ASP A 234 7.05 27.22 -4.99
N LYS A 235 7.16 26.44 -6.07
CA LYS A 235 6.12 26.19 -7.07
C LYS A 235 5.48 24.81 -6.96
N THR A 236 5.71 24.08 -5.86
CA THR A 236 5.18 22.73 -5.65
C THR A 236 3.67 22.65 -5.94
N SER A 237 2.87 23.56 -5.38
CA SER A 237 1.40 23.52 -5.53
C SER A 237 0.95 23.74 -6.98
N GLU A 238 1.61 24.65 -7.70
CA GLU A 238 1.37 24.93 -9.12
C GLU A 238 1.74 23.72 -9.98
N LEU A 239 2.94 23.17 -9.76
CA LEU A 239 3.44 22.01 -10.48
C LEU A 239 2.53 20.79 -10.32
N LEU A 240 2.17 20.45 -9.06
CA LEU A 240 1.31 19.31 -8.76
C LEU A 240 -0.13 19.48 -9.27
N SER A 241 -0.53 20.72 -9.57
CA SER A 241 -1.81 21.04 -10.21
C SER A 241 -1.75 21.03 -11.74
N SER A 242 -0.55 21.02 -12.33
CA SER A 242 -0.36 21.13 -13.77
C SER A 242 -0.65 19.81 -14.49
N GLU A 243 -1.40 19.87 -15.59
CA GLU A 243 -1.69 18.68 -16.40
C GLU A 243 -0.42 18.04 -16.97
N GLN A 244 0.58 18.86 -17.33
CA GLN A 244 1.86 18.37 -17.85
C GLN A 244 2.58 17.47 -16.82
N PHE A 245 2.63 17.88 -15.55
CA PHE A 245 3.18 17.06 -14.48
C PHE A 245 2.42 15.73 -14.36
N LEU A 246 1.09 15.78 -14.30
CA LEU A 246 0.26 14.58 -14.12
C LEU A 246 0.43 13.58 -15.27
N ARG A 247 0.51 14.06 -16.52
CA ARG A 247 0.78 13.23 -17.70
C ARG A 247 2.17 12.58 -17.64
N ARG A 248 3.19 13.34 -17.25
CA ARG A 248 4.55 12.80 -17.08
C ARG A 248 4.59 11.74 -15.98
N MET A 249 3.93 11.95 -14.85
CA MET A 249 3.85 10.95 -13.78
C MET A 249 3.13 9.67 -14.22
N CYS A 250 2.09 9.77 -15.04
CA CYS A 250 1.46 8.59 -15.65
C CYS A 250 2.43 7.81 -16.54
N ALA A 251 3.21 8.51 -17.37
CA ALA A 251 4.19 7.89 -18.25
C ALA A 251 5.33 7.22 -17.46
N VAL A 252 5.87 7.89 -16.43
CA VAL A 252 6.85 7.30 -15.51
C VAL A 252 6.30 6.05 -14.83
N GLY A 253 5.07 6.10 -14.32
CA GLY A 253 4.45 4.93 -13.71
C GLY A 253 4.27 3.77 -14.68
N SER A 254 4.03 4.06 -15.95
CA SER A 254 3.90 3.04 -17.01
C SER A 254 5.24 2.36 -17.28
N VAL A 255 6.33 3.13 -17.44
CA VAL A 255 7.70 2.61 -17.62
C VAL A 255 8.10 1.75 -16.42
N VAL A 256 7.88 2.21 -15.19
CA VAL A 256 8.24 1.42 -14.00
C VAL A 256 7.37 0.17 -13.87
N SER A 257 6.12 0.19 -14.35
CA SER A 257 5.24 -0.99 -14.36
C SER A 257 5.66 -2.06 -15.38
N SER A 258 6.30 -1.66 -16.48
CA SER A 258 6.76 -2.60 -17.51
C SER A 258 8.07 -3.30 -17.15
N LEU A 259 8.77 -2.83 -16.11
CA LEU A 259 9.97 -3.50 -15.60
C LEU A 259 9.59 -4.80 -14.89
N SER A 260 10.08 -5.92 -15.41
CA SER A 260 9.91 -7.24 -14.78
C SER A 260 10.72 -7.36 -13.49
N PRO A 261 10.40 -8.34 -12.60
CA PRO A 261 11.24 -8.66 -11.46
C PRO A 261 12.70 -8.92 -11.82
N THR A 262 12.95 -9.60 -12.96
CA THR A 262 14.30 -9.86 -13.47
C THR A 262 15.03 -8.57 -13.86
N LYS A 263 14.36 -7.64 -14.56
CA LYS A 263 14.92 -6.31 -14.87
C LYS A 263 15.25 -5.52 -13.61
N PHE A 264 14.41 -5.60 -12.57
CA PHE A 264 14.70 -4.95 -11.28
C PHE A 264 15.89 -5.54 -10.55
N THR A 265 16.03 -6.87 -10.54
CA THR A 265 17.21 -7.53 -9.96
C THR A 265 18.47 -7.09 -10.70
N HIS A 266 18.44 -7.11 -12.03
CA HIS A 266 19.58 -6.71 -12.84
C HIS A 266 19.96 -5.24 -12.64
N LEU A 267 18.99 -4.32 -12.53
CA LEU A 267 19.27 -2.92 -12.13
C LEU A 267 19.98 -2.80 -10.79
N ASP A 268 19.64 -3.65 -9.82
CA ASP A 268 20.27 -3.63 -8.51
C ASP A 268 21.69 -4.22 -8.57
N GLU A 269 21.95 -5.22 -9.43
CA GLU A 269 23.31 -5.73 -9.70
C GLU A 269 24.19 -4.63 -10.32
N LEU A 270 23.70 -3.94 -11.35
CA LEU A 270 24.43 -2.83 -11.98
C LEU A 270 24.70 -1.67 -10.99
N ASN A 271 23.77 -1.43 -10.05
CA ASN A 271 23.92 -0.41 -9.01
C ASN A 271 25.06 -0.73 -8.00
N GLU A 272 25.56 -1.96 -7.98
CA GLU A 272 26.66 -2.42 -7.11
C GLU A 272 27.91 -2.80 -7.91
N ALA A 273 27.99 -2.46 -9.20
CA ALA A 273 29.10 -2.82 -10.09
C ALA A 273 30.48 -2.29 -9.63
N ASP A 274 30.53 -1.23 -8.82
CA ASP A 274 31.78 -0.72 -8.24
C ASP A 274 32.17 -1.39 -6.90
N GLY A 275 31.47 -2.47 -6.53
CA GLY A 275 31.70 -3.23 -5.30
C GLY A 275 31.18 -2.56 -4.02
N GLN A 276 30.54 -1.39 -4.09
CA GLN A 276 29.96 -0.74 -2.92
C GLN A 276 28.53 -1.19 -2.68
N THR A 277 28.24 -1.63 -1.45
CA THR A 277 26.87 -1.94 -1.03
C THR A 277 26.02 -0.67 -0.97
N ARG A 278 24.90 -0.65 -1.67
CA ARG A 278 23.97 0.49 -1.71
C ARG A 278 22.55 0.08 -1.36
N LYS A 279 21.70 1.08 -1.14
CA LYS A 279 20.25 0.83 -1.16
C LYS A 279 19.83 0.56 -2.59
N SER A 280 19.18 -0.57 -2.81
CA SER A 280 18.53 -0.97 -4.07
C SER A 280 17.85 0.20 -4.79
N ILE A 281 18.21 0.41 -6.05
CA ILE A 281 17.62 1.43 -6.92
C ILE A 281 16.21 1.00 -7.33
N SER A 282 15.97 -0.30 -7.50
CA SER A 282 14.64 -0.85 -7.79
C SER A 282 13.64 -0.49 -6.68
N HIS A 283 14.09 -0.54 -5.41
CA HIS A 283 13.28 -0.12 -4.27
C HIS A 283 12.95 1.37 -4.31
N ARG A 284 13.89 2.22 -4.76
CA ARG A 284 13.66 3.66 -4.90
C ARG A 284 12.62 3.95 -5.98
N PHE A 285 12.70 3.30 -7.13
CA PHE A 285 11.68 3.43 -8.17
C PHE A 285 10.30 3.03 -7.67
N LYS A 286 10.16 1.85 -7.06
CA LYS A 286 8.89 1.37 -6.51
C LYS A 286 8.30 2.33 -5.46
N LYS A 287 9.14 2.93 -4.62
CA LYS A 287 8.69 3.94 -3.62
C LYS A 287 8.30 5.27 -4.25
N PHE A 288 8.97 5.68 -5.33
CA PHE A 288 8.66 6.93 -6.04
C PHE A 288 7.31 6.86 -6.76
N VAL A 289 7.01 5.74 -7.43
CA VAL A 289 5.76 5.57 -8.19
C VAL A 289 4.61 4.95 -7.39
N VAL A 290 4.76 4.81 -6.07
CA VAL A 290 3.76 4.13 -5.22
C VAL A 290 2.37 4.77 -5.31
N LEU A 291 2.29 6.11 -5.39
CA LEU A 291 1.02 6.82 -5.59
C LEU A 291 0.43 6.53 -6.96
N GLN A 292 1.26 6.48 -8.01
CA GLN A 292 0.80 6.19 -9.36
C GLN A 292 0.25 4.77 -9.48
N PHE A 293 0.85 3.80 -8.79
CA PHE A 293 0.31 2.44 -8.73
C PHE A 293 -1.02 2.38 -8.00
N ALA A 294 -1.17 3.08 -6.87
CA ALA A 294 -2.45 3.18 -6.16
C ALA A 294 -3.52 3.81 -7.06
N LEU A 295 -3.20 4.93 -7.72
CA LEU A 295 -4.06 5.62 -8.67
C LEU A 295 -4.48 4.72 -9.84
N ALA A 296 -3.57 3.92 -10.39
CA ALA A 296 -3.89 2.95 -11.44
C ALA A 296 -4.84 1.84 -10.94
N GLN A 297 -4.70 1.35 -9.71
CA GLN A 297 -5.67 0.40 -9.14
C GLN A 297 -7.05 1.03 -8.92
N LEU A 298 -7.11 2.28 -8.45
CA LEU A 298 -8.36 3.02 -8.30
C LEU A 298 -9.01 3.32 -9.66
N GLU A 299 -8.24 3.66 -10.69
CA GLU A 299 -8.77 3.80 -12.04
C GLU A 299 -9.34 2.47 -12.55
N ARG A 300 -8.62 1.36 -12.38
CA ARG A 300 -9.10 0.00 -12.73
C ARG A 300 -10.39 -0.35 -11.99
N PHE A 301 -10.50 0.01 -10.72
CA PHE A 301 -11.71 -0.19 -9.90
C PHE A 301 -12.94 0.44 -10.56
N THR A 302 -12.82 1.66 -11.11
CA THR A 302 -13.92 2.36 -11.78
C THR A 302 -14.37 1.72 -13.11
N ARG A 303 -13.53 0.87 -13.71
CA ARG A 303 -13.84 0.14 -14.96
C ARG A 303 -14.42 -1.25 -14.73
N SER A 304 -14.39 -1.73 -13.49
CA SER A 304 -14.81 -3.09 -13.17
C SER A 304 -16.34 -3.19 -13.07
N PRO A 305 -16.98 -4.10 -13.82
CA PRO A 305 -18.43 -4.30 -13.74
C PRO A 305 -18.93 -4.76 -12.37
N ARG A 306 -18.10 -5.55 -11.65
CA ARG A 306 -18.44 -6.05 -10.31
C ARG A 306 -18.46 -4.93 -9.29
N PHE A 307 -17.41 -4.11 -9.31
CA PHE A 307 -17.25 -3.01 -8.37
C PHE A 307 -18.07 -1.77 -8.72
N TYR A 308 -18.50 -1.64 -9.98
CA TYR A 308 -19.46 -0.61 -10.37
C TYR A 308 -20.69 -0.59 -9.45
N ARG A 309 -21.22 -1.76 -9.06
CA ARG A 309 -22.38 -1.86 -8.14
C ARG A 309 -22.10 -1.26 -6.76
N ILE A 310 -20.85 -1.27 -6.30
CA ILE A 310 -20.39 -0.66 -5.06
C ILE A 310 -20.27 0.85 -5.25
N LEU A 311 -19.61 1.29 -6.32
CA LEU A 311 -19.44 2.71 -6.63
C LEU A 311 -20.77 3.42 -6.92
N THR A 312 -21.79 2.72 -7.42
CA THR A 312 -23.13 3.32 -7.63
C THR A 312 -23.95 3.53 -6.36
N LYS A 313 -23.49 3.06 -5.19
CA LYS A 313 -24.20 3.31 -3.93
C LYS A 313 -24.16 4.80 -3.60
N LYS A 314 -25.33 5.39 -3.30
CA LYS A 314 -25.45 6.84 -3.10
C LYS A 314 -24.77 7.32 -1.82
N SER A 315 -24.86 6.53 -0.76
CA SER A 315 -24.28 6.88 0.54
C SER A 315 -22.95 6.15 0.74
N VAL A 316 -21.92 6.95 1.02
CA VAL A 316 -20.62 6.48 1.46
C VAL A 316 -20.34 7.16 2.78
N GLU A 317 -20.06 6.34 3.78
CA GLU A 317 -19.75 6.81 5.12
C GLU A 317 -18.31 6.46 5.43
N VAL A 318 -17.52 7.47 5.78
CA VAL A 318 -16.15 7.27 6.27
C VAL A 318 -16.17 7.36 7.80
N ILE A 319 -15.77 6.27 8.44
CA ILE A 319 -15.80 6.07 9.90
C ILE A 319 -14.35 6.01 10.39
N CYS A 320 -13.94 7.01 11.19
CA CYS A 320 -12.61 7.06 11.78
C CYS A 320 -12.62 6.35 13.14
N ILE A 321 -11.72 5.38 13.29
CA ILE A 321 -11.51 4.65 14.53
C ILE A 321 -10.42 5.37 15.32
N ASN A 322 -10.75 5.75 16.55
CA ASN A 322 -9.80 6.40 17.45
C ASN A 322 -8.62 5.48 17.73
N LYS A 323 -7.45 6.08 17.98
CA LYS A 323 -6.28 5.34 18.42
C LYS A 323 -6.62 4.55 19.69
N SER A 324 -6.33 3.25 19.66
CA SER A 324 -6.43 2.39 20.84
C SER A 324 -5.07 2.21 21.51
N GLU A 325 -5.09 2.09 22.82
CA GLU A 325 -3.95 1.76 23.65
C GLU A 325 -4.34 0.63 24.59
N THR A 326 -3.49 -0.39 24.66
CA THR A 326 -3.73 -1.57 25.49
C THR A 326 -2.69 -1.62 26.61
N MET A 327 -3.15 -1.95 27.82
CA MET A 327 -2.27 -2.29 28.94
C MET A 327 -1.77 -3.71 28.75
N VAL A 328 -0.46 -3.88 28.69
CA VAL A 328 0.17 -5.16 28.41
C VAL A 328 1.15 -5.49 29.53
N THR A 329 1.01 -6.69 30.10
CA THR A 329 2.00 -7.26 31.01
C THR A 329 3.15 -7.79 30.17
N LEU A 330 4.34 -7.24 30.32
CA LEU A 330 5.47 -7.60 29.48
C LEU A 330 6.25 -8.78 30.09
N PRO A 331 6.72 -9.73 29.27
CA PRO A 331 7.66 -10.75 29.74
C PRO A 331 8.88 -10.10 30.39
N SER A 332 9.22 -10.58 31.58
CA SER A 332 10.31 -10.05 32.40
C SER A 332 11.69 -10.51 31.95
N ASN A 333 11.79 -11.45 31.00
CA ASN A 333 13.06 -12.02 30.55
C ASN A 333 13.08 -12.35 29.04
N ALA A 334 14.28 -12.56 28.51
CA ALA A 334 14.52 -12.84 27.10
C ALA A 334 13.87 -14.14 26.63
N THR A 335 13.87 -15.16 27.47
CA THR A 335 13.30 -16.46 27.19
C THR A 335 11.80 -16.35 26.92
N GLY A 336 11.05 -15.62 27.77
CA GLY A 336 9.62 -15.38 27.57
C GLY A 336 9.32 -14.67 26.26
N TRP A 337 10.08 -13.63 25.92
CA TRP A 337 9.96 -12.96 24.62
C TRP A 337 10.25 -13.88 23.43
N ILE A 338 11.29 -14.70 23.52
CA ILE A 338 11.65 -15.68 22.50
C ILE A 338 10.57 -16.76 22.36
N ASP A 339 9.99 -17.21 23.47
CA ASP A 339 8.94 -18.23 23.49
C ASP A 339 7.65 -17.73 22.85
N ILE A 340 7.23 -16.50 23.16
CA ILE A 340 6.07 -15.86 22.50
C ILE A 340 6.32 -15.71 21.01
N LEU A 341 7.51 -15.21 20.62
CA LEU A 341 7.85 -15.08 19.21
C LEU A 341 7.85 -16.45 18.52
N LYS A 342 8.51 -17.46 19.07
CA LYS A 342 8.51 -18.82 18.51
C LYS A 342 7.12 -19.43 18.43
N LEU A 343 6.29 -19.24 19.45
CA LEU A 343 4.90 -19.69 19.47
C LEU A 343 4.14 -19.10 18.29
N THR A 344 4.24 -17.79 18.09
CA THR A 344 3.47 -17.07 17.07
C THR A 344 4.07 -17.20 15.66
N LEU A 345 5.38 -17.42 15.54
CA LEU A 345 6.06 -17.67 14.27
C LEU A 345 5.78 -19.08 13.74
N LYS A 346 5.69 -20.08 14.63
CA LYS A 346 5.22 -21.42 14.28
C LYS A 346 3.82 -21.40 13.63
N THR A 347 2.97 -20.47 14.07
CA THR A 347 1.62 -20.26 13.54
C THR A 347 1.60 -19.51 12.20
N SER A 348 2.62 -18.71 11.91
CA SER A 348 2.52 -17.70 10.84
C SER A 348 3.46 -17.93 9.65
N SER A 349 4.23 -19.01 9.62
CA SER A 349 5.23 -19.34 8.58
C SER A 349 6.36 -18.29 8.42
N TYR A 350 6.52 -17.39 9.39
CA TYR A 350 7.58 -16.37 9.42
C TYR A 350 8.79 -16.87 10.22
N GLU A 351 9.99 -16.41 9.88
CA GLU A 351 11.23 -16.71 10.61
C GLU A 351 11.83 -15.44 11.23
N MET A 352 12.48 -15.54 12.39
CA MET A 352 13.25 -14.41 12.92
C MET A 352 14.54 -14.22 12.13
N ASN A 353 14.88 -12.97 11.78
CA ASN A 353 16.26 -12.69 11.38
C ASN A 353 17.15 -12.56 12.60
N GLU A 354 18.43 -12.84 12.36
CA GLU A 354 19.55 -12.60 13.27
C GLU A 354 19.59 -11.15 13.80
N LYS A 355 19.16 -10.18 12.97
CA LYS A 355 19.02 -8.76 13.37
C LYS A 355 17.93 -8.55 14.43
N SER A 356 16.81 -9.29 14.40
CA SER A 356 15.74 -9.18 15.40
C SER A 356 16.14 -9.82 16.71
N GLU A 357 16.84 -10.96 16.70
CA GLU A 357 17.41 -11.56 17.94
C GLU A 357 18.35 -10.57 18.65
N THR A 358 19.17 -9.88 17.87
CA THR A 358 20.06 -8.84 18.36
C THR A 358 19.30 -7.63 18.91
N ILE A 359 18.21 -7.21 18.24
CA ILE A 359 17.35 -6.09 18.70
C ILE A 359 16.62 -6.46 19.98
N ILE A 360 16.02 -7.65 20.05
CA ILE A 360 15.34 -8.18 21.24
C ILE A 360 16.32 -8.19 22.41
N SER A 361 17.51 -8.77 22.23
CA SER A 361 18.55 -8.82 23.27
C SER A 361 19.00 -7.43 23.75
N LYS A 362 18.95 -6.40 22.89
CA LYS A 362 19.29 -5.01 23.24
C LYS A 362 18.15 -4.25 23.93
N ILE A 363 16.90 -4.61 23.65
CA ILE A 363 15.70 -3.90 24.13
C ILE A 363 15.21 -4.47 25.46
N ILE A 364 15.35 -5.78 25.69
CA ILE A 364 14.92 -6.44 26.93
C ILE A 364 15.46 -5.75 28.20
N PRO A 365 16.75 -5.34 28.28
CA PRO A 365 17.26 -4.61 29.44
C PRO A 365 16.61 -3.24 29.68
N GLN A 366 15.96 -2.67 28.65
CA GLN A 366 15.28 -1.37 28.68
C GLN A 366 13.79 -1.52 29.05
N LEU A 367 13.22 -2.72 28.98
CA LEU A 367 11.86 -3.04 29.40
C LEU A 367 11.81 -3.31 30.91
N LYS A 368 12.14 -2.30 31.72
CA LYS A 368 12.13 -2.41 33.20
C LYS A 368 10.72 -2.39 33.82
N GLU A 369 9.70 -2.16 33.03
CA GLU A 369 8.30 -2.05 33.46
C GLU A 369 7.57 -3.39 33.26
N ASN A 370 6.96 -3.91 34.33
CA ASN A 370 6.16 -5.15 34.28
C ASN A 370 4.85 -4.95 33.51
N THR A 371 4.32 -3.73 33.47
CA THR A 371 3.11 -3.36 32.75
C THR A 371 3.33 -2.07 32.00
N SER A 372 2.91 -2.01 30.75
CA SER A 372 3.02 -0.81 29.94
C SER A 372 1.77 -0.56 29.12
N LYS A 373 1.45 0.73 28.96
CA LYS A 373 0.47 1.20 28.01
C LYS A 373 1.12 1.28 26.63
N CYS A 374 0.74 0.38 25.73
CA CYS A 374 1.31 0.30 24.39
C CYS A 374 0.29 0.72 23.33
N PRO A 375 0.69 1.58 22.37
CA PRO A 375 -0.19 1.91 21.27
C PRO A 375 -0.43 0.68 20.40
N VAL A 376 -1.67 0.47 19.97
CA VAL A 376 -2.02 -0.59 19.02
C VAL A 376 -1.81 -0.07 17.61
N HIS A 377 -1.09 -0.82 16.78
CA HIS A 377 -0.94 -0.49 15.36
C HIS A 377 -2.30 -0.47 14.65
N CYS A 378 -2.45 0.40 13.66
CA CYS A 378 -3.74 0.70 13.03
C CYS A 378 -4.48 -0.51 12.48
N GLU A 379 -3.78 -1.48 11.89
CA GLU A 379 -4.35 -2.70 11.36
C GLU A 379 -4.96 -3.59 12.46
N CYS A 380 -4.29 -3.74 13.61
CA CYS A 380 -4.78 -4.51 14.74
C CYS A 380 -5.91 -3.78 15.48
N ASN A 381 -5.83 -2.44 15.56
CA ASN A 381 -6.89 -1.62 16.13
C ASN A 381 -8.19 -1.79 15.34
N LEU A 382 -8.09 -1.79 14.01
CA LEU A 382 -9.24 -2.00 13.15
C LEU A 382 -9.80 -3.44 13.26
N LEU A 383 -8.92 -4.45 13.35
CA LEU A 383 -9.33 -5.83 13.60
C LEU A 383 -10.08 -5.97 14.93
N GLN A 384 -9.57 -5.37 16.01
CA GLN A 384 -10.22 -5.36 17.33
C GLN A 384 -11.59 -4.67 17.28
N TYR A 385 -11.71 -3.58 16.53
CA TYR A 385 -13.00 -2.90 16.33
C TYR A 385 -14.01 -3.81 15.59
N PHE A 386 -13.59 -4.48 14.52
CA PHE A 386 -14.43 -5.43 13.80
C PHE A 386 -14.84 -6.65 14.63
N ALA A 387 -13.97 -7.11 15.53
CA ALA A 387 -14.24 -8.19 16.45
C ALA A 387 -15.26 -7.84 17.55
N SER A 388 -15.25 -6.59 18.00
CA SER A 388 -16.07 -6.15 19.15
C SER A 388 -17.49 -5.72 18.77
N ALA A 389 -17.74 -5.44 17.48
CA ALA A 389 -19.03 -4.96 17.00
C ALA A 389 -19.78 -6.05 16.20
N ASP A 390 -21.08 -6.24 16.51
CA ASP A 390 -21.95 -7.15 15.75
C ASP A 390 -22.43 -6.49 14.45
N PHE A 391 -21.57 -6.51 13.42
CA PHE A 391 -21.89 -5.96 12.10
C PHE A 391 -22.76 -6.91 11.26
N LYS A 392 -23.90 -6.41 10.76
CA LYS A 392 -24.81 -7.15 9.85
C LYS A 392 -25.13 -6.35 8.59
N PRO A 393 -24.55 -6.63 7.40
CA PRO A 393 -23.61 -7.72 7.09
C PRO A 393 -22.21 -7.47 7.66
N PRO A 394 -21.35 -8.51 7.77
CA PRO A 394 -19.98 -8.36 8.27
C PRO A 394 -19.11 -7.47 7.35
N PRO A 395 -18.01 -6.90 7.87
CA PRO A 395 -16.99 -6.23 7.05
C PRO A 395 -16.33 -7.21 6.08
N ILE A 396 -15.70 -6.65 5.05
CA ILE A 396 -14.86 -7.40 4.11
C ILE A 396 -13.68 -8.02 4.87
N SER A 397 -13.36 -9.27 4.53
CA SER A 397 -12.26 -10.07 5.08
C SER A 397 -10.86 -9.49 4.90
N TYR A 398 -10.65 -8.39 4.19
CA TYR A 398 -9.31 -7.86 3.98
C TYR A 398 -9.20 -6.47 4.60
N ILE A 399 -8.09 -6.22 5.30
CA ILE A 399 -7.72 -4.89 5.79
C ILE A 399 -6.57 -4.36 4.93
N GLY A 400 -6.81 -3.28 4.22
CA GLY A 400 -5.78 -2.62 3.43
C GLY A 400 -4.88 -1.74 4.27
N VAL A 401 -3.58 -1.73 3.96
CA VAL A 401 -2.59 -0.96 4.73
C VAL A 401 -1.70 -0.13 3.81
N SER A 402 -1.34 1.07 4.28
CA SER A 402 -0.54 2.02 3.51
C SER A 402 0.97 1.71 3.53
N GLN A 403 1.38 0.81 4.43
CA GLN A 403 2.73 0.30 4.57
C GLN A 403 2.66 -1.20 4.89
N LEU A 404 3.77 -1.91 4.68
CA LEU A 404 3.87 -3.30 5.09
C LEU A 404 3.64 -3.41 6.60
N SER A 405 2.77 -4.34 6.98
CA SER A 405 2.55 -4.71 8.37
C SER A 405 3.85 -5.18 8.98
N CYS A 406 4.09 -4.82 10.23
CA CYS A 406 5.17 -5.45 10.96
C CYS A 406 4.84 -6.93 11.17
N ALA A 407 5.86 -7.74 11.39
CA ALA A 407 5.66 -9.18 11.50
C ALA A 407 4.83 -9.58 12.74
N ALA A 408 4.91 -8.81 13.82
CA ALA A 408 4.02 -9.00 14.97
C ALA A 408 2.55 -8.83 14.57
N CYS A 409 2.20 -7.76 13.85
CA CYS A 409 0.85 -7.58 13.32
C CYS A 409 0.47 -8.72 12.35
N ALA A 410 1.38 -9.14 11.46
CA ALA A 410 1.12 -10.29 10.59
C ALA A 410 0.82 -11.57 11.39
N ALA A 411 1.55 -11.80 12.47
CA ALA A 411 1.34 -12.95 13.35
C ALA A 411 0.00 -12.88 14.10
N VAL A 412 -0.44 -11.68 14.51
CA VAL A 412 -1.79 -11.47 15.07
C VAL A 412 -2.88 -11.82 14.07
N PHE A 413 -2.75 -11.38 12.82
CA PHE A 413 -3.71 -11.70 11.77
C PHE A 413 -3.74 -13.20 11.47
N ALA A 414 -2.59 -13.87 11.42
CA ALA A 414 -2.51 -15.32 11.24
C ALA A 414 -3.20 -16.08 12.39
N ALA A 415 -2.89 -15.73 13.64
CA ALA A 415 -3.51 -16.33 14.82
C ALA A 415 -5.03 -16.08 14.85
N TRP A 416 -5.47 -14.90 14.45
CA TRP A 416 -6.89 -14.57 14.34
C TRP A 416 -7.60 -15.51 13.37
N ASN A 417 -7.02 -15.76 12.19
CA ASN A 417 -7.57 -16.66 11.20
C ASN A 417 -7.69 -18.08 11.73
N GLU A 418 -6.66 -18.61 12.39
CA GLU A 418 -6.73 -19.95 12.97
C GLU A 418 -7.76 -20.11 14.11
N LEU A 419 -8.13 -19.01 14.76
CA LEU A 419 -9.14 -19.00 15.81
C LEU A 419 -10.57 -18.89 15.24
N HIS A 420 -10.72 -18.26 14.07
CA HIS A 420 -12.02 -17.93 13.47
C HIS A 420 -12.31 -18.68 12.16
N ASP A 421 -11.37 -19.47 11.65
CA ASP A 421 -11.59 -20.48 10.61
C ASP A 421 -12.50 -21.58 11.18
N ARG A 422 -13.80 -21.43 10.96
CA ARG A 422 -14.79 -22.50 11.00
C ARG A 422 -15.33 -22.78 9.61
#